data_AF-A0A9P1NNJ1-F1
#
_entry.id   AF-A0A9P1NNJ1-F1
#
_cell.length_a   1.000
_cell.length_b   1.000
_cell.length_c   1.000
_cell.angle_alpha   90.00
_cell.angle_beta   90.00
_cell.angle_gamma   90.00
#
_symmetry.space_group_name_H-M   'P 1'
#
loop_
_entity.id
_entity.type
_entity.pdbx_description
1 polymer ?
#
loop_
_entity_poly.entity_id
_entity_poly.type
_entity_poly.pdbx_seq_one_letter_code
_entity_poly.pdbx_strand_id
1 'polypeptide(L)'
;MARPKPKFTFSPRLMTALDVATYLNRSEQWFAHKRPQMEVAGFPRPDPLLGLYDQRAIDRWLDQRSGLVAASPANDSAPGPMNDAPAVDPFKAAFGKQ
;
A
#
# COMPACT_ATOMS: atom_id res chain seq x y z
N MET A 1 3.52 45.33 4.53
CA MET A 1 4.23 44.44 3.60
C MET A 1 3.23 43.47 2.99
N ALA A 2 3.12 43.40 1.66
CA ALA A 2 2.18 42.48 1.01
C ALA A 2 2.74 41.04 1.07
N ARG A 3 1.92 40.07 1.48
CA ARG A 3 2.31 38.66 1.52
C ARG A 3 2.39 38.10 0.09
N PRO A 4 3.48 37.45 -0.33
CA PRO A 4 3.55 36.84 -1.66
C PRO A 4 2.47 35.77 -1.80
N LYS A 5 1.72 35.81 -2.92
CA LYS A 5 0.68 34.83 -3.20
C LYS A 5 1.30 33.44 -3.42
N PRO A 6 0.77 32.39 -2.79
CA PRO A 6 1.26 31.03 -3.03
C PRO A 6 1.06 30.66 -4.50
N LYS A 7 2.13 30.21 -5.16
CA LYS A 7 2.05 29.65 -6.51
C LYS A 7 1.61 28.20 -6.37
N PHE A 8 0.41 27.90 -6.84
CA PHE A 8 -0.07 26.53 -6.90
C PHE A 8 0.59 25.84 -8.10
N THR A 9 1.51 24.91 -7.85
CA THR A 9 2.13 24.06 -8.87
C THR A 9 1.48 22.69 -8.83
N PHE A 10 0.74 22.32 -9.88
CA PHE A 10 0.28 20.95 -10.08
C PHE A 10 1.48 20.10 -10.48
N SER A 11 1.86 19.13 -9.66
CA SER A 11 2.72 18.03 -10.13
C SER A 11 1.82 16.96 -10.75
N PRO A 12 1.87 16.76 -12.08
CA PRO A 12 1.09 15.72 -12.73
C PRO A 12 1.53 14.33 -12.21
N ARG A 13 0.55 13.46 -11.95
CA ARG A 13 0.80 12.08 -11.48
C ARG A 13 1.35 11.19 -12.58
N LEU A 14 1.01 11.50 -13.82
CA LEU A 14 1.42 10.72 -14.99
C LEU A 14 2.76 11.24 -15.51
N MET A 15 3.69 10.31 -15.74
CA MET A 15 5.07 10.58 -16.10
C MET A 15 5.39 10.00 -17.48
N THR A 16 6.14 10.73 -18.29
CA THR A 16 6.70 10.20 -19.55
C THR A 16 7.83 9.21 -19.26
N ALA A 17 8.27 8.45 -20.26
CA ALA A 17 9.42 7.55 -20.10
C ALA A 17 10.70 8.30 -19.70
N LEU A 18 10.90 9.53 -20.19
CA LEU A 18 12.00 10.39 -19.79
C LEU A 18 11.88 10.79 -18.32
N ASP A 19 10.70 11.25 -17.89
CA ASP A 19 10.46 11.63 -16.50
C ASP A 19 10.69 10.45 -15.54
N VAL A 20 10.25 9.25 -15.91
CA VAL A 20 10.51 8.02 -15.15
C VAL A 20 12.01 7.71 -15.06
N ALA A 21 12.73 7.83 -16.18
CA ALA A 21 14.17 7.62 -16.18
C ALA A 21 14.88 8.63 -15.25
N THR A 22 14.52 9.91 -15.34
CA THR A 22 15.02 10.96 -14.46
C THR A 22 14.67 10.70 -13.00
N TYR A 23 13.43 10.27 -12.72
CA TYR A 23 12.98 9.91 -11.37
C TYR A 23 13.81 8.78 -10.77
N LEU A 24 14.16 7.78 -11.57
CA LEU A 24 15.03 6.67 -11.17
C LEU A 24 16.53 7.05 -11.16
N ASN A 25 16.88 8.30 -11.45
CA ASN A 25 18.24 8.81 -11.61
C ASN A 25 19.06 7.97 -12.61
N ARG A 26 18.47 7.73 -13.78
CA ARG A 26 19.05 6.97 -14.89
C ARG A 26 18.84 7.72 -16.20
N SER A 27 19.61 7.35 -17.23
CA SER A 27 19.40 7.88 -18.57
C SER A 27 18.19 7.23 -19.23
N GLU A 28 17.54 7.96 -20.14
CA GLU A 28 16.42 7.44 -20.94
C GLU A 28 16.80 6.17 -21.71
N GLN A 29 18.00 6.13 -22.30
CA GLN A 29 18.51 4.94 -22.99
C GLN A 29 18.66 3.74 -22.06
N TRP A 30 19.14 3.95 -20.84
CA TRP A 30 19.23 2.89 -19.84
C TRP A 30 17.84 2.36 -19.50
N PHE A 31 16.87 3.26 -19.31
CA PHE A 31 15.49 2.88 -19.02
C PHE A 31 14.88 2.08 -20.17
N ALA A 32 15.01 2.54 -21.42
CA ALA A 32 14.51 1.83 -22.59
C ALA A 32 15.10 0.41 -22.72
N HIS A 33 16.40 0.26 -22.47
CA HIS A 33 17.08 -1.04 -22.53
C HIS A 33 16.68 -1.99 -21.38
N LYS A 34 16.47 -1.44 -20.17
CA LYS A 34 16.13 -2.22 -18.97
C LYS A 34 14.63 -2.41 -18.75
N ARG A 35 13.78 -1.64 -19.43
CA ARG A 35 12.32 -1.72 -19.35
C ARG A 35 11.79 -3.16 -19.46
N PRO A 36 12.15 -3.98 -20.46
CA PRO A 36 11.63 -5.35 -20.54
C PRO A 36 12.01 -6.20 -19.34
N GLN A 37 13.22 -6.05 -18.80
CA GLN A 37 13.65 -6.78 -17.59
C GLN A 37 12.90 -6.29 -16.36
N MET A 38 12.63 -4.99 -16.27
CA MET A 38 11.86 -4.40 -15.18
C MET A 38 10.39 -4.85 -15.23
N GLU A 39 9.76 -4.89 -16.40
CA GLU A 39 8.39 -5.39 -16.58
C GLU A 39 8.24 -6.85 -16.14
N VAL A 40 9.23 -7.70 -16.44
CA VAL A 40 9.27 -9.10 -15.94
C VAL A 40 9.38 -9.15 -14.42
N ALA A 41 10.10 -8.19 -13.82
CA ALA A 41 10.20 -8.02 -12.37
C ALA A 41 8.98 -7.30 -11.75
N GLY A 42 7.88 -7.12 -12.50
CA GLY A 42 6.64 -6.53 -12.02
C GLY A 42 6.58 -5.01 -12.08
N PHE A 43 7.48 -4.35 -12.81
CA PHE A 43 7.42 -2.90 -13.02
C PHE A 43 6.13 -2.51 -13.77
N PRO A 44 5.46 -1.40 -13.39
CA PRO A 44 4.23 -0.99 -14.03
C PRO A 44 4.40 -0.72 -15.52
N ARG A 45 3.42 -1.17 -16.31
CA ARG A 45 3.31 -0.85 -17.74
C ARG A 45 2.72 0.56 -17.91
N PRO A 46 3.07 1.26 -19.00
CA PRO A 46 2.41 2.51 -19.32
C PRO A 46 0.92 2.29 -19.57
N ASP A 47 0.11 3.29 -19.24
CA ASP A 47 -1.31 3.30 -19.51
C ASP A 47 -1.57 3.13 -21.02
N PRO A 48 -2.47 2.22 -21.45
CA PRO A 48 -2.67 1.92 -22.87
C PRO A 48 -3.32 3.07 -23.66
N LEU A 49 -4.00 4.01 -22.98
CA LEU A 49 -4.67 5.13 -23.63
C LEU A 49 -3.75 6.37 -23.72
N LEU A 50 -2.97 6.61 -22.66
CA LEU A 50 -2.15 7.81 -22.53
C LEU A 50 -0.67 7.57 -22.83
N GLY A 51 -0.20 6.33 -22.78
CA GLY A 51 1.21 5.97 -22.95
C GLY A 51 2.11 6.45 -21.80
N LEU A 52 1.53 6.84 -20.67
CA LEU A 52 2.24 7.41 -19.51
C LEU A 52 2.28 6.43 -18.34
N TYR A 53 3.25 6.61 -17.45
CA TYR A 53 3.39 5.82 -16.23
C TYR A 53 2.78 6.53 -15.03
N ASP A 54 2.12 5.80 -14.14
CA ASP A 54 1.65 6.36 -12.87
C ASP A 54 2.80 6.37 -11.85
N GLN A 55 3.14 7.55 -11.35
CA GLN A 55 4.15 7.73 -10.31
C GLN A 55 3.89 6.85 -9.09
N ARG A 56 2.64 6.73 -8.64
CA ARG A 56 2.30 5.92 -7.45
C ARG A 56 2.55 4.43 -7.65
N ALA A 57 2.38 3.95 -8.88
CA ALA A 57 2.65 2.56 -9.20
C ALA A 57 4.15 2.27 -9.15
N ILE A 58 4.97 3.23 -9.60
CA ILE A 58 6.43 3.16 -9.53
C ILE A 58 6.89 3.15 -8.06
N ASP A 59 6.37 4.07 -7.24
CA ASP A 59 6.69 4.14 -5.80
C ASP A 59 6.35 2.83 -5.10
N ARG A 60 5.14 2.31 -5.32
CA ARG A 60 4.71 1.03 -4.73
C ARG A 60 5.62 -0.12 -5.15
N TRP A 61 6.04 -0.17 -6.40
CA TRP A 61 6.97 -1.20 -6.88
C TRP A 61 8.35 -1.06 -6.22
N LEU A 62 8.85 0.17 -6.03
CA LEU A 62 10.10 0.43 -5.30
C LEU A 62 10.00 0.02 -3.82
N ASP A 63 8.89 0.34 -3.16
CA ASP A 63 8.65 -0.01 -1.75
C ASP A 63 8.54 -1.52 -1.54
N GLN A 64 7.89 -2.23 -2.48
CA GLN A 64 7.83 -3.70 -2.46
C GLN A 64 9.22 -4.31 -2.62
N ARG A 65 10.04 -3.73 -3.50
CA ARG A 65 11.38 -4.24 -3.80
C ARG A 65 12.39 -3.95 -2.70
N SER A 66 12.24 -2.84 -1.99
CA SER A 66 13.09 -2.47 -0.85
C SER A 66 12.71 -3.21 0.44
N GLY A 67 11.58 -3.93 0.44
CA GLY A 67 11.05 -4.59 1.63
C GLY A 67 10.44 -3.62 2.65
N LEU A 68 10.22 -2.36 2.26
CA LEU A 68 9.58 -1.35 3.11
C LEU A 68 8.07 -1.61 3.30
N VAL A 69 7.43 -2.28 2.33
CA VAL A 69 6.11 -2.88 2.55
C VAL A 69 6.30 -4.16 3.35
N ALA A 70 6.55 -4.04 4.66
CA ALA A 70 6.27 -5.12 5.58
C ALA A 70 4.80 -5.49 5.39
N ALA A 71 4.51 -6.79 5.20
CA ALA A 71 3.16 -7.30 5.21
C ALA A 71 2.46 -6.68 6.42
N SER A 72 1.49 -5.78 6.16
CA SER A 72 0.70 -5.19 7.22
C SER A 72 0.19 -6.38 8.04
N PRO A 73 0.56 -6.54 9.32
CA PRO A 73 -0.02 -7.59 10.12
C PRO A 73 -1.51 -7.30 10.06
N ALA A 74 -2.22 -8.21 9.40
CA ALA A 74 -3.66 -8.18 9.29
C ALA A 74 -4.18 -7.84 10.67
N ASN A 75 -4.92 -6.75 10.73
CA ASN A 75 -5.58 -6.21 11.90
C ASN A 75 -5.98 -7.39 12.81
N ASP A 76 -5.22 -7.58 13.89
CA ASP A 76 -5.55 -8.50 14.98
C ASP A 76 -6.74 -7.86 15.69
N SER A 77 -7.90 -7.90 15.02
CA SER A 77 -9.19 -7.77 15.67
C SER A 77 -9.44 -9.09 16.36
N ALA A 78 -8.62 -9.40 17.35
CA ALA A 78 -9.00 -10.34 18.39
C ALA A 78 -10.28 -9.78 19.05
N PRO A 79 -11.40 -10.52 19.08
CA PRO A 79 -12.47 -10.21 20.02
C PRO A 79 -11.85 -10.32 21.42
N GLY A 80 -11.73 -9.19 22.12
CA GLY A 80 -11.03 -9.13 23.40
C GLY A 80 -11.56 -10.16 24.40
N PRO A 81 -10.69 -10.88 25.14
CA PRO A 81 -11.11 -11.73 26.26
C PRO A 81 -11.23 -10.88 27.52
N MET A 82 -12.45 -10.63 27.99
CA MET A 82 -12.71 -10.08 29.34
C MET A 82 -14.21 -10.20 29.63
N ASN A 83 -14.73 -10.68 30.75
CA ASN A 83 -14.28 -11.51 31.86
C ASN A 83 -15.59 -11.85 32.62
N ASP A 84 -15.63 -13.02 33.26
CA ASP A 84 -16.51 -13.39 34.38
C ASP A 84 -18.03 -13.13 34.32
N ALA A 85 -18.79 -14.21 34.12
CA ALA A 85 -20.09 -14.39 34.77
C ALA A 85 -20.03 -15.66 35.64
N PRO A 86 -20.31 -15.60 36.95
CA PRO A 86 -20.23 -16.75 37.83
C PRO A 86 -21.30 -17.79 37.47
N ALA A 87 -20.88 -19.05 37.51
CA ALA A 87 -21.71 -20.23 37.34
C ALA A 87 -22.99 -20.16 38.19
N VAL A 88 -24.14 -20.19 37.52
CA VAL A 88 -25.39 -20.62 38.12
C VAL A 88 -25.71 -21.99 37.53
N ASP A 89 -25.42 -23.04 38.30
CA ASP A 89 -25.86 -24.41 38.02
C ASP A 89 -27.40 -24.49 38.14
N PRO A 90 -28.16 -24.73 37.06
CA PRO A 90 -29.62 -24.74 37.16
C PRO A 90 -30.22 -26.11 37.54
N PHE A 91 -29.43 -27.12 37.95
CA PHE A 91 -29.96 -28.49 38.12
C PHE A 91 -29.54 -29.24 39.40
N LYS A 92 -29.53 -28.56 40.55
CA LYS A 92 -29.51 -29.25 41.86
C LYS A 92 -30.74 -28.90 42.71
N ALA A 93 -31.91 -29.22 42.17
CA ALA A 93 -33.16 -29.31 42.92
C ALA A 93 -33.78 -30.70 42.70
N ALA A 94 -33.17 -31.74 43.26
CA ALA A 94 -33.77 -33.07 43.31
C ALA A 94 -33.20 -33.88 44.47
N PHE A 95 -33.54 -33.51 45.72
CA PHE A 95 -33.65 -34.49 46.80
C PHE A 95 -34.62 -33.99 47.88
N GLY A 96 -35.62 -34.83 48.19
CA GLY A 96 -36.64 -34.67 49.22
C GLY A 96 -38.04 -34.68 48.59
N LYS A 97 -38.94 -35.63 48.86
CA LYS A 97 -39.18 -36.40 50.10
C LYS A 97 -40.14 -37.57 49.79
N GLN A 98 -39.97 -38.63 50.60
CA GLN A 98 -40.98 -39.59 51.13
C GLN A 98 -41.94 -40.30 50.18
#